data_AF-K0PYG7-F1
#
_entry.id   AF-K0PYG7-F1
#
_cell.length_a   1.000
_cell.length_b   1.000
_cell.length_c   1.000
_cell.angle_alpha   90.00
_cell.angle_beta   90.00
_cell.angle_gamma   90.00
#
_symmetry.space_group_name_H-M   'P 1'
#
loop_
_entity.id
_entity.type
_entity.pdbx_description
1 polymer ?
#
loop_
_entity_poly.entity_id
_entity_poly.type
_entity_poly.pdbx_seq_one_letter_code
_entity_poly.pdbx_strand_id
1 'polypeptide(L)'
;MEHFSSSSSLEIASTKAGVWRMKPGVPVLAVVALFAGAALSQQPTDAQRNAIKSACRSDFLSDCSGVMPGGKEALACLQQHEASLSSGCKQAISALGASGNAATPKSSSGAETAPATPDAGTPKAAAPAATAAPQLSPREEMTIAREACGPDFRSYCRAVPLGGGRGIACLRENMARLSPACQKVLAHGL
;
A
#
# COMPACT_ATOMS: atom_id res chain seq x y z
N MET A 1 47.06 -2.94 12.61
CA MET A 1 46.31 -3.79 13.55
C MET A 1 44.87 -3.83 13.01
N GLU A 2 44.62 -4.48 11.87
CA GLU A 2 44.96 -5.88 11.51
C GLU A 2 44.23 -6.87 12.43
N HIS A 3 43.09 -7.39 11.95
CA HIS A 3 42.85 -8.81 11.66
C HIS A 3 41.32 -9.03 11.51
N PHE A 4 40.84 -9.30 10.30
CA PHE A 4 40.73 -10.63 9.66
C PHE A 4 39.57 -11.49 10.21
N SER A 5 38.44 -11.49 9.48
CA SER A 5 37.72 -12.73 9.16
C SER A 5 36.77 -12.50 7.98
N SER A 6 37.36 -12.44 6.78
CA SER A 6 36.64 -12.75 5.54
C SER A 6 37.00 -14.20 5.15
N SER A 7 36.09 -14.88 4.46
CA SER A 7 36.25 -16.26 3.92
C SER A 7 36.32 -17.41 4.94
N SER A 8 35.14 -17.88 5.33
CA SER A 8 34.78 -19.31 5.50
C SER A 8 33.25 -19.37 5.45
N SER A 9 32.62 -19.09 4.32
CA SER A 9 32.56 -19.91 3.08
C SER A 9 32.02 -21.31 3.34
N LEU A 10 30.78 -21.49 2.86
CA LEU A 10 30.15 -22.75 2.42
C LEU A 10 29.64 -23.76 3.47
N GLU A 11 28.55 -24.44 3.05
CA GLU A 11 28.01 -25.72 3.56
C GLU A 11 27.34 -25.69 4.95
N ILE A 12 26.10 -26.15 5.17
CA ILE A 12 25.11 -26.88 4.34
C ILE A 12 23.68 -26.37 4.66
N ALA A 13 22.84 -26.26 3.62
CA ALA A 13 21.38 -26.27 3.80
C ALA A 13 20.87 -27.72 3.74
N SER A 14 20.09 -28.16 4.74
CA SER A 14 19.45 -29.48 4.76
C SER A 14 17.95 -29.31 5.01
N THR A 15 17.14 -29.18 3.95
CA THR A 15 16.32 -30.29 3.40
C THR A 15 15.57 -31.06 4.49
N LYS A 16 14.30 -30.69 4.73
CA LYS A 16 13.09 -31.25 4.09
C LYS A 16 12.78 -32.71 4.46
N ALA A 17 11.48 -32.91 4.69
CA ALA A 17 10.73 -34.17 4.60
C ALA A 17 11.04 -35.24 5.67
N GLY A 18 9.97 -35.86 6.17
CA GLY A 18 10.07 -37.13 6.87
C GLY A 18 10.49 -38.21 5.88
N VAL A 19 11.78 -38.55 5.86
CA VAL A 19 12.27 -39.80 5.28
C VAL A 19 12.11 -40.91 6.32
N TRP A 20 11.53 -42.01 5.86
CA TRP A 20 11.33 -43.24 6.64
C TRP A 20 12.67 -43.79 7.15
N ARG A 21 12.62 -44.50 8.29
CA ARG A 21 13.76 -45.27 8.83
C ARG A 21 14.38 -46.18 7.76
N MET A 22 15.62 -45.90 7.35
CA MET A 22 16.49 -46.83 6.62
C MET A 22 17.90 -46.82 7.24
N LYS A 23 18.58 -47.98 7.25
CA LYS A 23 19.78 -48.27 8.06
C LYS A 23 21.10 -47.86 7.37
N PRO A 24 22.21 -47.63 8.10
CA PRO A 24 23.50 -47.22 7.53
C PRO A 24 24.24 -48.38 6.85
N GLY A 25 24.92 -48.11 5.73
CA GLY A 25 25.48 -49.19 4.88
C GLY A 25 26.48 -48.80 3.77
N VAL A 26 27.39 -47.84 4.01
CA VAL A 26 28.67 -47.66 3.28
C VAL A 26 28.55 -47.30 1.74
N PRO A 27 29.62 -47.07 0.93
CA PRO A 27 29.87 -45.73 0.36
C PRO A 27 30.05 -45.67 -1.18
N VAL A 28 30.65 -44.55 -1.67
CA VAL A 28 31.36 -44.34 -2.96
C VAL A 28 30.62 -43.60 -4.10
N LEU A 29 31.24 -42.47 -4.51
CA LEU A 29 31.20 -41.75 -5.81
C LEU A 29 29.94 -41.79 -6.70
N ALA A 30 29.33 -40.61 -6.93
CA ALA A 30 29.09 -40.07 -8.27
C ALA A 30 28.63 -38.60 -8.23
N VAL A 31 29.06 -37.80 -9.21
CA VAL A 31 28.66 -36.40 -9.42
C VAL A 31 27.29 -36.33 -10.11
N VAL A 32 26.36 -35.54 -9.57
CA VAL A 32 25.23 -34.98 -10.34
C VAL A 32 25.05 -33.50 -9.96
N ALA A 33 25.31 -32.62 -10.92
CA ALA A 33 25.02 -31.19 -10.80
C ALA A 33 23.51 -30.92 -10.96
N LEU A 34 23.11 -29.63 -10.84
CA LEU A 34 21.77 -29.05 -11.00
C LEU A 34 20.98 -28.87 -9.69
N PHE A 35 20.87 -27.62 -9.24
CA PHE A 35 19.56 -27.03 -8.92
C PHE A 35 19.62 -25.50 -9.06
N ALA A 36 18.91 -24.97 -10.06
CA ALA A 36 18.64 -23.55 -10.21
C ALA A 36 17.34 -23.19 -9.47
N GLY A 37 17.20 -21.91 -9.09
CA GLY A 37 15.90 -21.36 -8.64
C GLY A 37 15.97 -20.54 -7.36
N ALA A 38 16.33 -19.26 -7.47
CA ALA A 38 16.00 -18.30 -6.42
C ALA A 38 14.48 -18.05 -6.44
N ALA A 39 13.75 -18.69 -5.53
CA ALA A 39 12.33 -18.41 -5.34
C ALA A 39 12.16 -17.01 -4.73
N LEU A 40 11.85 -16.03 -5.59
CA LEU A 40 11.44 -14.70 -5.16
C LEU A 40 10.18 -14.83 -4.30
N SER A 41 10.29 -14.50 -3.02
CA SER A 41 9.13 -14.30 -2.13
C SER A 41 8.31 -13.14 -2.67
N GLN A 42 7.25 -13.44 -3.43
CA GLN A 42 6.42 -12.44 -4.11
C GLN A 42 5.61 -11.62 -3.10
N GLN A 43 6.23 -10.59 -2.53
CA GLN A 43 5.52 -9.59 -1.74
C GLN A 43 4.48 -8.87 -2.63
N PRO A 44 3.24 -8.70 -2.14
CA PRO A 44 2.24 -7.90 -2.83
C PRO A 44 2.77 -6.51 -3.17
N THR A 45 2.72 -6.15 -4.44
CA THR A 45 3.16 -4.85 -4.96
C THR A 45 2.34 -3.71 -4.37
N ASP A 46 2.90 -2.51 -4.30
CA ASP A 46 2.17 -1.33 -3.78
C ASP A 46 0.90 -1.02 -4.57
N ALA A 47 0.90 -1.26 -5.89
CA ALA A 47 -0.29 -1.14 -6.73
C ALA A 47 -1.42 -2.08 -6.26
N GLN A 48 -1.08 -3.34 -5.97
CA GLN A 48 -2.06 -4.34 -5.53
C GLN A 48 -2.53 -4.10 -4.09
N ARG A 49 -1.64 -3.67 -3.20
CA ARG A 49 -1.99 -3.23 -1.84
C ARG A 49 -2.95 -2.02 -1.86
N ASN A 50 -2.71 -1.07 -2.76
CA ASN A 50 -3.59 0.09 -2.93
C ASN A 50 -4.96 -0.29 -3.52
N ALA A 51 -5.02 -1.20 -4.49
CA ALA A 51 -6.27 -1.72 -5.04
C ALA A 51 -7.13 -2.43 -3.98
N ILE A 52 -6.50 -3.23 -3.10
CA ILE A 52 -7.20 -3.87 -1.98
C ILE A 52 -7.65 -2.84 -0.95
N LYS A 53 -6.79 -1.86 -0.63
CA LYS A 53 -7.12 -0.78 0.30
C LYS A 53 -8.28 0.11 -0.19
N SER A 54 -8.46 0.27 -1.51
CA SER A 54 -9.64 0.96 -2.05
C SER A 54 -10.89 0.09 -2.03
N ALA A 55 -10.80 -1.19 -2.40
CA ALA A 55 -11.92 -2.14 -2.37
C ALA A 55 -12.44 -2.41 -0.93
N CYS A 56 -11.53 -2.60 0.02
CA CYS A 56 -11.81 -2.93 1.42
C CYS A 56 -12.01 -1.71 2.33
N ARG A 57 -12.11 -0.49 1.79
CA ARG A 57 -12.04 0.72 2.61
C ARG A 57 -13.17 0.80 3.64
N SER A 58 -14.40 0.51 3.23
CA SER A 58 -15.57 0.57 4.11
C SER A 58 -15.53 -0.52 5.18
N ASP A 59 -15.19 -1.75 4.78
CA ASP A 59 -15.06 -2.89 5.68
C ASP A 59 -13.97 -2.65 6.74
N PHE A 60 -12.82 -2.12 6.31
CA PHE A 60 -11.71 -1.78 7.21
C PHE A 60 -12.10 -0.74 8.27
N LEU A 61 -12.98 0.21 7.95
CA LEU A 61 -13.45 1.21 8.91
C LEU A 61 -14.41 0.60 9.96
N SER A 62 -15.17 -0.44 9.60
CA SER A 62 -16.10 -1.12 10.48
C SER A 62 -15.41 -2.16 11.37
N ASP A 63 -14.61 -3.04 10.77
CA ASP A 63 -14.03 -4.21 11.42
C ASP A 63 -12.60 -3.97 11.96
N CYS A 64 -11.84 -3.04 11.36
CA CYS A 64 -10.38 -2.94 11.55
C CYS A 64 -9.87 -1.52 11.91
N SER A 65 -10.74 -0.65 12.44
CA SER A 65 -10.41 0.76 12.74
C SER A 65 -9.27 0.96 13.76
N GLY A 66 -8.90 -0.07 14.52
CA GLY A 66 -7.80 -0.05 15.50
C GLY A 66 -6.39 -0.32 14.95
N VAL A 67 -6.22 -0.69 13.67
CA VAL A 67 -4.90 -0.98 13.05
C VAL A 67 -4.48 0.06 12.01
N MET A 68 -3.17 0.17 11.74
CA MET A 68 -2.63 1.12 10.75
C MET A 68 -2.96 0.70 9.30
N PRO A 69 -3.68 1.53 8.53
CA PRO A 69 -4.20 1.13 7.21
C PRO A 69 -3.12 1.05 6.14
N GLY A 70 -2.89 -0.15 5.59
CA GLY A 70 -1.91 -0.43 4.54
C GLY A 70 -0.65 -1.17 5.03
N GLY A 71 -0.51 -1.36 6.34
CA GLY A 71 0.46 -2.28 6.91
C GLY A 71 0.09 -3.75 6.69
N LYS A 72 0.96 -4.66 7.14
CA LYS A 72 0.67 -6.11 7.20
C LYS A 72 -0.41 -6.42 8.23
N GLU A 73 -0.49 -5.60 9.27
CA GLU A 73 -1.45 -5.61 10.36
C GLU A 73 -2.88 -5.37 9.86
N ALA A 74 -3.04 -4.47 8.88
CA ALA A 74 -4.33 -4.22 8.24
C ALA A 74 -4.83 -5.43 7.42
N LEU A 75 -3.93 -6.10 6.69
CA LEU A 75 -4.27 -7.33 5.98
C LEU A 75 -4.60 -8.48 6.93
N ALA A 76 -3.84 -8.65 8.02
CA ALA A 76 -4.13 -9.66 9.03
C ALA A 76 -5.51 -9.46 9.68
N CYS A 77 -5.90 -8.22 9.98
CA CYS A 77 -7.24 -7.93 10.50
C CYS A 77 -8.34 -8.27 9.48
N LEU A 78 -8.17 -7.87 8.21
CA LEU A 78 -9.12 -8.24 7.15
C LEU A 78 -9.23 -9.77 6.99
N GLN A 79 -8.10 -10.49 7.05
CA GLN A 79 -8.03 -11.96 7.02
C GLN A 79 -8.63 -12.65 8.26
N GLN A 80 -8.82 -11.92 9.36
CA GLN A 80 -9.50 -12.43 10.55
C GLN A 80 -11.01 -12.14 10.50
N HIS A 81 -11.43 -11.14 9.72
CA HIS A 81 -12.82 -10.68 9.59
C HIS A 81 -13.47 -11.07 8.25
N GLU A 82 -12.89 -12.02 7.49
CA GLU A 82 -13.30 -12.39 6.12
C GLU A 82 -14.80 -12.69 5.97
N ALA A 83 -15.44 -13.20 7.03
CA ALA A 83 -16.87 -13.46 7.07
C ALA A 83 -17.70 -12.15 6.94
N SER A 84 -17.31 -11.09 7.65
CA SER A 84 -18.00 -9.79 7.71
C SER A 84 -17.75 -8.89 6.50
N LEU A 85 -16.63 -9.06 5.79
CA LEU A 85 -16.25 -8.19 4.67
C LEU A 85 -17.27 -8.18 3.53
N SER A 86 -17.33 -7.08 2.78
CA SER A 86 -18.03 -6.99 1.50
C SER A 86 -17.48 -8.00 0.47
N SER A 87 -18.35 -8.44 -0.45
CA SER A 87 -17.96 -9.36 -1.54
C SER A 87 -16.82 -8.81 -2.40
N GLY A 88 -16.81 -7.51 -2.68
CA GLY A 88 -15.73 -6.83 -3.41
C GLY A 88 -14.39 -6.87 -2.66
N CYS A 89 -14.40 -6.68 -1.33
CA CYS A 89 -13.19 -6.83 -0.53
C CYS A 89 -12.70 -8.30 -0.49
N LYS A 90 -13.60 -9.28 -0.34
CA LYS A 90 -13.25 -10.71 -0.39
C LYS A 90 -12.61 -11.10 -1.73
N GLN A 91 -13.11 -10.57 -2.86
CA GLN A 91 -12.47 -10.75 -4.17
C GLN A 91 -11.08 -10.12 -4.25
N ALA A 92 -10.88 -8.93 -3.67
CA ALA A 92 -9.58 -8.26 -3.68
C ALA A 92 -8.52 -9.01 -2.85
N ILE A 93 -8.87 -9.54 -1.68
CA ILE A 93 -7.92 -10.32 -0.85
C ILE A 93 -7.66 -11.73 -1.42
N SER A 94 -8.67 -12.41 -1.98
CA SER A 94 -8.48 -13.74 -2.60
C SER A 94 -7.64 -13.68 -3.88
N ALA A 95 -7.71 -12.57 -4.62
CA ALA A 95 -6.82 -12.31 -5.75
C ALA A 95 -5.33 -12.26 -5.36
N LEU A 96 -4.95 -11.92 -4.11
CA LEU A 96 -3.56 -12.07 -3.66
C LEU A 96 -3.15 -13.53 -3.51
N GLY A 97 -4.02 -14.37 -2.93
CA GLY A 97 -3.71 -15.78 -2.68
C GLY A 97 -3.62 -16.61 -3.96
N ALA A 98 -4.31 -16.18 -5.02
CA ALA A 98 -4.34 -16.87 -6.31
C ALA A 98 -3.34 -16.32 -7.35
N SER A 99 -2.77 -15.12 -7.16
CA SER A 99 -2.05 -14.40 -8.22
C SER A 99 -0.65 -13.93 -7.79
N GLY A 100 0.31 -14.84 -7.92
CA GLY A 100 1.69 -14.50 -8.27
C GLY A 100 1.89 -14.24 -9.77
N ASN A 101 0.81 -14.22 -10.56
CA ASN A 101 0.82 -14.07 -12.02
C ASN A 101 -0.37 -13.20 -12.47
N ALA A 102 -0.08 -12.03 -13.03
CA ALA A 102 -1.05 -10.99 -13.31
C ALA A 102 -2.16 -11.44 -14.27
N ALA A 103 -3.41 -11.40 -13.78
CA ALA A 103 -4.60 -11.23 -14.60
C ALA A 103 -5.37 -10.03 -14.02
N THR A 104 -5.67 -9.06 -14.87
CA THR A 104 -6.45 -7.87 -14.48
C THR A 104 -7.83 -8.28 -14.00
N PRO A 105 -8.31 -7.81 -12.82
CA PRO A 105 -9.70 -7.97 -12.44
C PRO A 105 -10.53 -7.06 -13.34
N LYS A 106 -11.00 -7.62 -14.46
CA LYS A 106 -12.08 -7.03 -15.25
C LYS A 106 -13.30 -6.90 -14.33
N SER A 107 -13.79 -5.68 -14.15
CA SER A 107 -15.05 -5.44 -13.48
C SER A 107 -16.13 -6.33 -14.10
N SER A 108 -16.75 -7.15 -13.27
CA SER A 108 -17.93 -7.94 -13.62
C SER A 108 -19.04 -7.62 -12.63
N SER A 109 -19.50 -6.37 -12.71
CA SER A 109 -20.93 -6.08 -12.54
C SER A 109 -21.55 -6.02 -13.93
N GLY A 110 -22.57 -6.83 -14.17
CA GLY A 110 -23.40 -6.90 -15.37
C GLY A 110 -24.54 -7.89 -15.07
N ALA A 111 -25.79 -7.67 -15.46
CA ALA A 111 -26.35 -6.88 -16.56
C ALA A 111 -27.78 -6.40 -16.18
N GLU A 112 -28.47 -5.44 -16.83
CA GLU A 112 -28.14 -4.43 -17.85
C GLU A 112 -29.40 -3.57 -18.16
N THR A 113 -29.26 -2.31 -18.61
CA THR A 113 -29.77 -1.74 -19.88
C THR A 113 -29.27 -0.30 -20.06
N ALA A 114 -28.79 0.04 -21.27
CA ALA A 114 -28.11 1.29 -21.65
C ALA A 114 -28.98 2.13 -22.64
N PRO A 115 -28.51 3.09 -23.48
CA PRO A 115 -27.17 3.73 -23.67
C PRO A 115 -27.21 5.25 -23.30
N ALA A 116 -26.27 6.16 -23.61
CA ALA A 116 -24.95 6.18 -24.31
C ALA A 116 -24.02 7.18 -23.55
N THR A 117 -22.85 7.70 -23.98
CA THR A 117 -21.99 7.69 -25.20
C THR A 117 -20.52 7.93 -24.72
N PRO A 118 -19.44 7.89 -25.55
CA PRO A 118 -18.06 7.85 -25.05
C PRO A 118 -17.33 9.20 -24.97
N ASP A 119 -16.31 9.28 -24.10
CA ASP A 119 -15.10 10.08 -24.36
C ASP A 119 -13.84 9.30 -23.96
N ALA A 120 -12.74 9.54 -24.67
CA ALA A 120 -11.55 8.70 -24.71
C ALA A 120 -10.42 9.24 -23.81
N GLY A 121 -10.46 8.89 -22.52
CA GLY A 121 -9.41 9.22 -21.54
C GLY A 121 -8.44 8.07 -21.28
N THR A 122 -7.58 7.71 -22.23
CA THR A 122 -6.54 6.67 -22.05
C THR A 122 -5.56 7.05 -20.93
N PRO A 123 -5.47 6.30 -19.80
CA PRO A 123 -4.35 6.46 -18.87
C PRO A 123 -3.10 5.85 -19.51
N LYS A 124 -2.33 6.71 -20.20
CA LYS A 124 -1.03 6.35 -20.77
C LYS A 124 -0.13 5.79 -19.66
N ALA A 125 0.41 4.58 -19.88
CA ALA A 125 1.30 3.93 -18.95
C ALA A 125 2.49 4.83 -18.58
N ALA A 126 2.72 5.01 -17.29
CA ALA A 126 3.84 5.79 -16.78
C ALA A 126 5.15 4.99 -16.89
N ALA A 127 6.00 5.35 -17.85
CA ALA A 127 7.42 5.06 -17.78
C ALA A 127 8.05 5.90 -16.65
N PRO A 128 9.07 5.39 -15.93
CA PRO A 128 9.69 6.11 -14.82
C PRO A 128 10.66 7.21 -15.31
N ALA A 129 11.02 8.10 -14.37
CA ALA A 129 12.10 9.08 -14.46
C ALA A 129 11.94 10.20 -15.52
N ALA A 130 11.22 11.26 -15.13
CA ALA A 130 11.62 12.62 -15.46
C ALA A 130 12.08 13.30 -14.16
N THR A 131 13.26 13.92 -14.18
CA THR A 131 13.84 14.62 -13.01
C THR A 131 12.98 15.83 -12.67
N ALA A 132 12.16 15.71 -11.63
CA ALA A 132 11.46 16.85 -11.07
C ALA A 132 12.44 17.75 -10.31
N ALA A 133 12.33 19.06 -10.53
CA ALA A 133 12.81 20.07 -9.59
C ALA A 133 12.20 19.83 -8.19
N PRO A 134 12.74 20.42 -7.10
CA PRO A 134 12.20 20.25 -5.75
C PRO A 134 10.84 20.94 -5.57
N GLN A 135 9.82 20.36 -6.19
CA GLN A 135 8.42 20.58 -5.86
C GLN A 135 8.14 19.76 -4.61
N LEU A 136 7.63 20.43 -3.58
CA LEU A 136 7.24 19.80 -2.32
C LEU A 136 6.31 18.62 -2.61
N SER A 137 6.51 17.50 -1.92
CA SER A 137 5.62 16.36 -2.15
C SER A 137 4.20 16.68 -1.64
N PRO A 138 3.11 16.14 -2.22
CA PRO A 138 1.75 16.42 -1.75
C PRO A 138 1.48 16.06 -0.27
N ARG A 139 2.34 15.23 0.35
CA ARG A 139 2.32 14.96 1.81
C ARG A 139 2.96 16.08 2.61
N GLU A 140 4.01 16.67 2.07
CA GLU A 140 4.78 17.77 2.65
C GLU A 140 3.99 19.08 2.57
N GLU A 141 3.33 19.36 1.44
CA GLU A 141 2.38 20.49 1.29
C GLU A 141 1.25 20.41 2.32
N MET A 142 0.62 19.24 2.50
CA MET A 142 -0.37 19.02 3.56
C MET A 142 0.20 19.11 4.99
N THR A 143 1.50 18.92 5.18
CA THR A 143 2.17 19.06 6.48
C THR A 143 2.43 20.54 6.77
N ILE A 144 3.04 21.25 5.82
CA ILE A 144 3.30 22.70 5.88
C ILE A 144 1.99 23.48 6.10
N ALA A 145 0.92 23.13 5.38
CA ALA A 145 -0.37 23.79 5.57
C ALA A 145 -1.01 23.51 6.94
N ARG A 146 -0.84 22.29 7.49
CA ARG A 146 -1.31 21.95 8.84
C ARG A 146 -0.52 22.70 9.91
N GLU A 147 0.76 22.92 9.69
CA GLU A 147 1.63 23.65 10.62
C GLU A 147 1.33 25.15 10.57
N ALA A 148 1.32 25.76 9.38
CA ALA A 148 1.04 27.17 9.17
C ALA A 148 -0.37 27.59 9.62
N CYS A 149 -1.40 26.78 9.31
CA CYS A 149 -2.79 27.09 9.68
C CYS A 149 -3.27 26.43 10.98
N GLY A 150 -2.45 25.60 11.63
CA GLY A 150 -2.82 24.87 12.85
C GLY A 150 -3.24 25.78 14.02
N PRO A 151 -2.50 26.86 14.33
CA PRO A 151 -2.88 27.82 15.36
C PRO A 151 -4.20 28.53 15.03
N ASP A 152 -4.33 29.05 13.81
CA ASP A 152 -5.53 29.76 13.36
C ASP A 152 -6.77 28.87 13.38
N PHE A 153 -6.64 27.62 12.96
CA PHE A 153 -7.72 26.64 13.01
C PHE A 153 -8.22 26.41 14.45
N ARG A 154 -7.32 26.37 15.44
CA ARG A 154 -7.70 26.22 16.86
C ARG A 154 -8.36 27.49 17.41
N SER A 155 -7.94 28.67 16.97
CA SER A 155 -8.54 29.95 17.39
C SER A 155 -9.94 30.15 16.82
N TYR A 156 -10.11 29.98 15.50
CA TYR A 156 -11.30 30.40 14.75
C TYR A 156 -12.22 29.24 14.33
N CYS A 157 -11.68 28.04 14.10
CA CYS A 157 -12.40 26.92 13.49
C CYS A 157 -12.52 25.68 14.39
N ARG A 158 -12.28 25.78 15.70
CA ARG A 158 -12.25 24.64 16.64
C ARG A 158 -13.50 23.75 16.67
N ALA A 159 -14.66 24.28 16.29
CA ALA A 159 -15.91 23.53 16.23
C ALA A 159 -16.11 22.75 14.91
N VAL A 160 -15.23 22.93 13.92
CA VAL A 160 -15.38 22.37 12.58
C VAL A 160 -14.80 20.95 12.54
N PRO A 161 -15.60 19.91 12.23
CA PRO A 161 -15.09 18.54 12.15
C PRO A 161 -14.13 18.39 10.96
N LEU A 162 -12.91 17.93 11.24
CA LEU A 162 -11.87 17.66 10.24
C LEU A 162 -12.34 16.64 9.18
N GLY A 163 -11.71 16.68 8.00
CA GLY A 163 -12.07 15.86 6.84
C GLY A 163 -13.05 16.55 5.88
N GLY A 164 -13.12 16.04 4.64
CA GLY A 164 -14.02 16.54 3.59
C GLY A 164 -13.81 18.02 3.21
N GLY A 165 -12.61 18.58 3.41
CA GLY A 165 -12.30 19.99 3.10
C GLY A 165 -12.90 21.04 4.03
N ARG A 166 -13.77 20.66 4.99
CA ARG A 166 -14.51 21.60 5.85
C ARG A 166 -13.62 22.58 6.62
N GLY A 167 -12.48 22.11 7.13
CA GLY A 167 -11.54 22.98 7.85
C GLY A 167 -10.91 24.05 6.96
N ILE A 168 -10.61 23.72 5.70
CA ILE A 168 -10.09 24.67 4.71
C ILE A 168 -11.18 25.65 4.26
N ALA A 169 -12.46 25.24 4.26
CA ALA A 169 -13.58 26.16 4.02
C ALA A 169 -13.69 27.20 5.16
N CYS A 170 -13.73 26.76 6.43
CA CYS A 170 -13.79 27.67 7.57
C CYS A 170 -12.59 28.62 7.65
N LEU A 171 -11.37 28.13 7.38
CA LEU A 171 -10.19 29.00 7.32
C LEU A 171 -10.34 30.05 6.22
N ARG A 172 -10.76 29.69 5.00
CA ARG A 172 -10.98 30.66 3.91
C ARG A 172 -12.03 31.73 4.26
N GLU A 173 -13.11 31.33 4.93
CA GLU A 173 -14.14 32.27 5.41
C GLU A 173 -13.62 33.22 6.50
N ASN A 174 -12.60 32.81 7.25
CA ASN A 174 -11.92 33.62 8.27
C ASN A 174 -10.63 34.29 7.76
N MET A 175 -10.32 34.28 6.45
CA MET A 175 -9.06 34.74 5.84
C MET A 175 -8.46 35.99 6.50
N ALA A 176 -9.24 37.07 6.64
CA ALA A 176 -8.78 38.35 7.17
C ALA A 176 -8.38 38.33 8.67
N ARG A 177 -8.71 37.26 9.41
CA ARG A 177 -8.37 37.07 10.84
C ARG A 177 -7.24 36.07 11.06
N LEU A 178 -6.84 35.29 10.05
CA LEU A 178 -5.76 34.31 10.18
C LEU A 178 -4.39 34.97 10.23
N SER A 179 -3.38 34.22 10.68
CA SER A 179 -1.98 34.60 10.58
C SER A 179 -1.52 34.84 9.12
N PRO A 180 -0.53 35.71 8.87
CA PRO A 180 0.02 35.94 7.53
C PRO A 180 0.58 34.67 6.88
N ALA A 181 1.10 33.74 7.70
CA ALA A 181 1.61 32.46 7.23
C ALA A 181 0.48 31.58 6.67
N CYS A 182 -0.62 31.44 7.40
CA CYS A 182 -1.78 30.68 6.93
C CYS A 182 -2.46 31.34 5.72
N GLN A 183 -2.62 32.68 5.73
CA GLN A 183 -3.13 33.43 4.58
C GLN A 183 -2.32 33.14 3.31
N LYS A 184 -0.99 33.16 3.41
CA LYS A 184 -0.09 32.89 2.26
C LYS A 184 -0.28 31.48 1.70
N VAL A 185 -0.36 30.46 2.55
CA VAL A 185 -0.63 29.08 2.12
C VAL A 185 -1.99 28.97 1.43
N LEU A 186 -3.05 29.55 2.00
CA LEU A 186 -4.39 29.50 1.42
C LEU A 186 -4.54 30.32 0.13
N ALA A 187 -3.69 31.33 -0.10
CA ALA A 187 -3.71 32.18 -1.29
C ALA A 187 -2.94 31.57 -2.48
N HIS A 188 -1.87 30.82 -2.23
CA HIS A 188 -1.07 30.17 -3.29
C HIS A 188 -1.54 28.74 -3.63
N GLY A 189 -2.36 28.13 -2.78
CA GLY A 189 -2.84 26.75 -2.94
C GLY A 189 -2.11 25.76 -2.04
N LEU A 190 -2.79 24.65 -1.77
CA LEU A 190 -2.20 23.38 -1.32
C LEU A 190 -2.15 22.41 -2.52
#